data_AF-A0A968MSA1-F1
#
_entry.id   AF-A0A968MSA1-F1
#
_cell.length_a   1.000
_cell.length_b   1.000
_cell.length_c   1.000
_cell.angle_alpha   90.00
_cell.angle_beta   90.00
_cell.angle_gamma   90.00
#
_symmetry.space_group_name_H-M   'P 1'
#
loop_
_entity.id
_entity.type
_entity.pdbx_description
1 polymer ?
#
loop_
_entity_poly.entity_id
_entity_poly.type
_entity_poly.pdbx_seq_one_letter_code
_entity_poly.pdbx_strand_id
1 'polypeptide(L)'
;MREVDKKKAKSFMEKHARAFARQGATNLVYFASDADISRIARYYQTDQFKRFDQIFLVNEQHQKNCIINNRIVCLKADAVDAVELFKKYLMRFDYFTAINEGLYEGGGKYPLNKDTFQGYALPILKDVYYHYANEHYKIGVPYHSLEIIHPGNEGYAQVYSDSYPGTLYKVTLERRQPRVFFTNGLRMRLCNKSIWEDAGDLDSIYCRMNSEMLKVVKSHFPNIHDFPGAANRNEHIIEQFDRIIEDAKTLNYKRVGMIPFGFHQNYKKFLEYLSKVNPGPLEEITLYHLNRNDFRDLYN
;
A
#
# COMPACT_ATOMS: atom_id res chain seq x y z
N MET A 1 -17.97 0.59 -3.45
CA MET A 1 -18.45 1.74 -4.25
C MET A 1 -19.23 1.32 -5.50
N ARG A 2 -20.28 2.06 -5.89
CA ARG A 2 -20.98 1.86 -7.18
C ARG A 2 -20.14 2.44 -8.33
N GLU A 3 -20.18 1.84 -9.52
CA GLU A 3 -19.45 2.33 -10.72
C GLU A 3 -19.70 3.81 -11.04
N VAL A 4 -20.91 4.32 -10.77
CA VAL A 4 -21.25 5.74 -10.93
C VAL A 4 -20.39 6.65 -10.03
N ASP A 5 -20.15 6.22 -8.79
CA ASP A 5 -19.38 7.01 -7.83
C ASP A 5 -17.88 7.00 -8.20
N LYS A 6 -17.35 5.86 -8.70
CA LYS A 6 -16.00 5.77 -9.30
C LYS A 6 -15.81 6.76 -10.45
N LYS A 7 -16.74 6.79 -11.40
CA LYS A 7 -16.70 7.72 -12.54
C LYS A 7 -16.74 9.18 -12.10
N LYS A 8 -17.54 9.51 -11.08
CA LYS A 8 -17.62 10.86 -10.50
C LYS A 8 -16.32 11.26 -9.81
N ALA A 9 -15.70 10.37 -9.03
CA ALA A 9 -14.41 10.62 -8.38
C ALA A 9 -13.30 10.84 -9.42
N LYS A 10 -13.24 9.98 -10.45
CA LYS A 10 -12.31 10.14 -11.57
C LYS A 10 -12.49 11.48 -12.28
N SER A 11 -13.69 11.81 -12.72
CA SER A 11 -13.98 13.07 -13.43
C SER A 11 -13.66 14.30 -12.58
N PHE A 12 -13.95 14.23 -11.28
CA PHE A 12 -13.59 15.28 -10.34
C PHE A 12 -12.07 15.47 -10.23
N MET A 13 -11.31 14.38 -10.08
CA MET A 13 -9.84 14.44 -10.06
C MET A 13 -9.28 14.96 -11.39
N GLU A 14 -9.82 14.55 -12.55
CA GLU A 14 -9.40 15.02 -13.88
C GLU A 14 -9.57 16.52 -14.03
N LYS A 15 -10.71 17.06 -13.57
CA LYS A 15 -11.01 18.49 -13.60
C LYS A 15 -10.02 19.32 -12.76
N HIS A 16 -9.49 18.74 -11.69
CA HIS A 16 -8.70 19.46 -10.69
C HIS A 16 -7.23 19.01 -10.60
N ALA A 17 -6.78 18.04 -11.41
CA ALA A 17 -5.45 17.44 -11.34
C ALA A 17 -4.31 18.47 -11.38
N ARG A 18 -4.43 19.51 -12.24
CA ARG A 18 -3.43 20.58 -12.32
C ARG A 18 -3.29 21.38 -11.03
N ALA A 19 -4.38 21.55 -10.27
CA ALA A 19 -4.33 22.25 -8.99
C ALA A 19 -3.65 21.38 -7.91
N PHE A 20 -3.72 20.06 -8.05
CA PHE A 20 -3.20 19.09 -7.09
C PHE A 20 -1.72 18.72 -7.32
N ALA A 21 -1.25 18.75 -8.57
CA ALA A 21 0.12 18.38 -8.93
C ALA A 21 1.16 19.52 -8.77
N ARG A 22 1.00 20.39 -7.77
CA ARG A 22 1.95 21.49 -7.52
C ARG A 22 3.27 20.94 -6.99
N GLN A 23 4.37 21.20 -7.70
CA GLN A 23 5.71 20.89 -7.20
C GLN A 23 5.99 21.66 -5.90
N GLY A 24 6.65 20.99 -4.95
CA GLY A 24 6.98 21.57 -3.64
C GLY A 24 5.82 21.67 -2.65
N ALA A 25 4.60 21.28 -3.03
CA ALA A 25 3.46 21.30 -2.12
C ALA A 25 3.62 20.26 -0.99
N THR A 26 3.20 20.66 0.21
CA THR A 26 3.08 19.83 1.41
C THR A 26 1.66 19.26 1.48
N ASN A 27 1.52 17.98 1.14
CA ASN A 27 0.22 17.35 0.99
C ASN A 27 -0.07 16.34 2.10
N LEU A 28 -1.29 16.38 2.63
CA LEU A 28 -1.83 15.38 3.56
C LEU A 28 -2.87 14.51 2.86
N VAL A 29 -2.80 13.19 3.06
CA VAL A 29 -3.91 12.27 2.79
C VAL A 29 -4.39 11.63 4.09
N TYR A 30 -5.70 11.64 4.29
CA TYR A 30 -6.39 11.01 5.39
C TYR A 30 -7.45 10.06 4.85
N PHE A 31 -7.18 8.75 4.98
CA PHE A 31 -8.13 7.69 4.68
C PHE A 31 -9.06 7.38 5.85
N ALA A 32 -10.32 7.09 5.54
CA ALA A 32 -11.39 6.92 6.52
C ALA A 32 -11.61 8.17 7.39
N SER A 33 -11.48 9.34 6.77
CA SER A 33 -11.75 10.65 7.41
C SER A 33 -13.21 10.79 7.86
N ASP A 34 -13.52 11.75 8.72
CA ASP A 34 -14.91 12.08 9.09
C ASP A 34 -15.80 12.26 7.83
N ALA A 35 -17.05 11.80 7.90
CA ALA A 35 -18.01 11.93 6.82
C ALA A 35 -18.72 13.30 6.84
N ASP A 36 -18.75 13.97 8.01
CA ASP A 36 -19.40 15.25 8.20
C ASP A 36 -18.54 16.41 7.67
N ILE A 37 -18.90 16.88 6.49
CA ILE A 37 -18.26 18.00 5.79
C ILE A 37 -18.26 19.28 6.65
N SER A 38 -19.27 19.50 7.50
CA SER A 38 -19.37 20.71 8.34
C SER A 38 -18.38 20.65 9.51
N ARG A 39 -18.14 19.47 10.08
CA ARG A 39 -17.08 19.25 11.07
C ARG A 39 -15.70 19.37 10.44
N ILE A 40 -15.51 18.76 9.27
CA ILE A 40 -14.30 18.90 8.46
C ILE A 40 -13.99 20.38 8.22
N ALA A 41 -14.95 21.15 7.71
CA ALA A 41 -14.72 22.54 7.35
C ALA A 41 -14.26 23.36 8.56
N ARG A 42 -14.77 23.10 9.77
CA ARG A 42 -14.33 23.79 10.98
C ARG A 42 -12.96 23.33 11.46
N TYR A 43 -12.73 22.02 11.52
CA TYR A 43 -11.53 21.44 12.12
C TYR A 43 -10.27 21.66 11.27
N TYR A 44 -10.37 21.48 9.95
CA TYR A 44 -9.22 21.60 9.04
C TYR A 44 -8.87 23.06 8.65
N GLN A 45 -9.56 24.04 9.24
CA GLN A 45 -9.25 25.46 9.11
C GLN A 45 -8.38 26.01 10.25
N THR A 46 -8.08 25.21 11.27
CA THR A 46 -7.20 25.62 12.37
C THR A 46 -5.76 25.86 11.91
N ASP A 47 -5.01 26.63 12.70
CA ASP A 47 -3.61 26.99 12.38
C ASP A 47 -2.71 25.78 12.14
N GLN A 48 -2.98 24.69 12.86
CA GLN A 48 -2.30 23.43 12.71
C GLN A 48 -2.35 22.87 11.29
N PHE A 49 -3.50 22.98 10.64
CA PHE A 49 -3.65 22.48 9.29
C PHE A 49 -3.08 23.45 8.28
N LYS A 50 -3.01 24.77 8.52
CA LYS A 50 -2.58 25.79 7.53
C LYS A 50 -1.25 25.49 6.83
N ARG A 51 -0.38 24.68 7.46
CA ARG A 51 0.88 24.22 6.86
C ARG A 51 0.74 23.34 5.62
N PHE A 52 -0.41 22.69 5.42
CA PHE A 52 -0.63 21.80 4.27
C PHE A 52 -1.16 22.60 3.09
N ASP A 53 -0.52 22.52 1.94
CA ASP A 53 -1.02 23.14 0.70
C ASP A 53 -2.31 22.50 0.21
N GLN A 54 -2.44 21.18 0.38
CA GLN A 54 -3.65 20.42 0.08
C GLN A 54 -3.89 19.33 1.12
N ILE A 55 -5.17 19.08 1.41
CA ILE A 55 -5.61 18.02 2.33
C ILE A 55 -6.62 17.16 1.59
N PHE A 56 -6.32 15.87 1.45
CA PHE A 56 -7.20 14.88 0.83
C PHE A 56 -7.87 14.05 1.91
N LEU A 57 -9.17 14.22 2.06
CA LEU A 57 -10.00 13.48 2.99
C LEU A 57 -10.75 12.42 2.20
N VAL A 58 -10.45 11.15 2.44
CA VAL A 58 -10.98 10.01 1.66
C VAL A 58 -11.93 9.22 2.52
N ASN A 59 -13.21 9.17 2.16
CA ASN A 59 -14.21 8.31 2.80
C ASN A 59 -15.38 7.99 1.84
N GLU A 60 -15.71 6.71 1.66
CA GLU A 60 -16.88 6.28 0.87
C GLU A 60 -18.22 6.85 1.39
N GLN A 61 -18.28 7.22 2.68
CA GLN A 61 -19.46 7.79 3.34
C GLN A 61 -19.65 9.28 3.07
N HIS A 62 -18.71 9.97 2.42
CA HIS A 62 -18.94 11.36 2.00
C HIS A 62 -20.19 11.47 1.13
N GLN A 63 -20.97 12.54 1.34
CA GLN A 63 -22.18 12.75 0.55
C GLN A 63 -21.84 12.96 -0.93
N LYS A 64 -20.78 13.73 -1.22
CA LYS A 64 -20.29 14.07 -2.56
C LYS A 64 -18.79 14.36 -2.54
N ASN A 65 -18.16 14.32 -3.71
CA ASN A 65 -16.86 14.93 -3.92
C ASN A 65 -16.98 16.45 -3.87
N CYS A 66 -16.10 17.13 -3.13
CA CYS A 66 -16.07 18.60 -3.12
C CYS A 66 -14.68 19.14 -2.78
N ILE A 67 -14.50 20.44 -3.06
CA ILE A 67 -13.34 21.21 -2.63
C ILE A 67 -13.83 22.31 -1.71
N ILE A 68 -13.21 22.44 -0.54
CA ILE A 68 -13.45 23.52 0.41
C ILE A 68 -12.22 24.43 0.41
N ASN A 69 -12.45 25.73 0.26
CA ASN A 69 -11.41 26.78 0.28
C ASN A 69 -10.23 26.52 -0.66
N ASN A 70 -10.48 25.89 -1.82
CA ASN A 70 -9.46 25.53 -2.82
C ASN A 70 -8.28 24.68 -2.28
N ARG A 71 -8.49 23.99 -1.15
CA ARG A 71 -7.42 23.38 -0.36
C ARG A 71 -7.77 22.02 0.22
N ILE A 72 -8.98 21.87 0.75
CA ILE A 72 -9.45 20.62 1.32
C ILE A 72 -10.27 19.91 0.28
N VAL A 73 -9.86 18.71 -0.10
CA VAL A 73 -10.49 17.85 -1.09
C VAL A 73 -11.17 16.70 -0.37
N CYS A 74 -12.50 16.72 -0.33
CA CYS A 74 -13.27 15.57 0.15
C CYS A 74 -13.54 14.64 -1.02
N LEU A 75 -13.00 13.42 -0.95
CA LEU A 75 -13.10 12.40 -1.97
C LEU A 75 -13.94 11.23 -1.46
N LYS A 76 -15.14 11.11 -2.05
CA LYS A 76 -16.01 9.96 -1.90
C LYS A 76 -15.47 8.77 -2.68
N ALA A 77 -14.57 8.01 -2.05
CA ALA A 77 -13.96 6.83 -2.65
C ALA A 77 -13.55 5.79 -1.59
N ASP A 78 -13.45 4.54 -2.01
CA ASP A 78 -12.76 3.48 -1.27
C ASP A 78 -11.26 3.79 -1.22
N ALA A 79 -10.57 3.33 -0.17
CA ALA A 79 -9.16 3.66 0.01
C ALA A 79 -8.29 3.13 -1.13
N VAL A 80 -8.53 1.91 -1.62
CA VAL A 80 -7.85 1.34 -2.79
C VAL A 80 -8.14 2.14 -4.06
N ASP A 81 -9.41 2.50 -4.29
CA ASP A 81 -9.81 3.30 -5.47
C ASP A 81 -9.14 4.69 -5.45
N ALA A 82 -9.04 5.31 -4.28
CA ALA A 82 -8.35 6.59 -4.11
C ALA A 82 -6.84 6.47 -4.36
N VAL A 83 -6.17 5.42 -3.87
CA VAL A 83 -4.75 5.17 -4.16
C VAL A 83 -4.52 5.05 -5.67
N GLU A 84 -5.36 4.32 -6.40
CA GLU A 84 -5.22 4.21 -7.86
C GLU A 84 -5.44 5.54 -8.58
N LEU A 85 -6.39 6.37 -8.11
CA LEU A 85 -6.54 7.73 -8.63
C LEU A 85 -5.28 8.56 -8.39
N PHE A 86 -4.71 8.51 -7.18
CA PHE A 86 -3.51 9.26 -6.85
C PHE A 86 -2.29 8.79 -7.67
N LYS A 87 -2.11 7.48 -7.86
CA LYS A 87 -1.08 6.92 -8.75
C LYS A 87 -1.25 7.42 -10.18
N LYS A 88 -2.47 7.39 -10.72
CA LYS A 88 -2.77 7.86 -12.08
C LYS A 88 -2.37 9.33 -12.30
N TYR A 89 -2.53 10.18 -11.28
CA TYR A 89 -2.14 11.60 -11.35
C TYR A 89 -0.75 11.87 -10.77
N LEU A 90 0.06 10.83 -10.54
CA LEU A 90 1.44 10.93 -10.02
C LEU A 90 1.53 11.74 -8.72
N MET A 91 0.49 11.65 -7.89
CA MET A 91 0.44 12.36 -6.62
C MET A 91 1.25 11.62 -5.56
N ARG A 92 2.04 12.37 -4.80
CA ARG A 92 2.78 11.86 -3.64
C ARG A 92 2.50 12.71 -2.40
N PHE A 93 2.35 12.06 -1.25
CA PHE A 93 1.96 12.68 0.01
C PHE A 93 3.11 12.77 1.00
N ASP A 94 3.20 13.92 1.67
CA ASP A 94 4.11 14.18 2.78
C ASP A 94 3.56 13.64 4.09
N TYR A 95 2.24 13.64 4.25
CA TYR A 95 1.57 13.15 5.44
C TYR A 95 0.54 12.09 5.06
N PHE A 96 0.60 10.96 5.75
CA PHE A 96 -0.30 9.83 5.58
C PHE A 96 -0.95 9.51 6.91
N THR A 97 -2.27 9.28 6.87
CA THR A 97 -3.00 8.93 8.07
C THR A 97 -4.24 8.08 7.77
N ALA A 98 -4.56 7.16 8.68
CA ALA A 98 -5.79 6.39 8.67
C ALA A 98 -6.20 5.99 10.10
N ILE A 99 -7.48 6.18 10.49
CA ILE A 99 -8.01 5.69 11.79
C ILE A 99 -8.56 4.28 11.67
N ASN A 100 -8.77 3.76 10.46
CA ASN A 100 -9.50 2.52 10.31
C ASN A 100 -8.65 1.30 10.71
N GLU A 101 -8.82 0.85 11.96
CA GLU A 101 -8.28 -0.39 12.52
C GLU A 101 -9.12 -1.63 12.17
N GLY A 102 -10.19 -1.44 11.39
CA GLY A 102 -10.86 -2.53 10.68
C GLY A 102 -12.11 -3.08 11.35
N LEU A 103 -12.98 -2.25 11.92
CA LEU A 103 -14.45 -2.42 12.03
C LEU A 103 -15.03 -1.26 12.87
N TYR A 104 -16.12 -0.64 12.42
CA TYR A 104 -16.93 0.43 13.04
C TYR A 104 -16.53 1.91 12.85
N GLU A 105 -15.25 2.30 12.87
CA GLU A 105 -14.89 3.73 12.69
C GLU A 105 -14.49 4.08 11.25
N GLY A 106 -15.11 5.13 10.68
CA GLY A 106 -14.78 5.66 9.35
C GLY A 106 -15.23 4.80 8.15
N GLY A 107 -16.03 3.75 8.36
CA GLY A 107 -16.77 3.05 7.29
C GLY A 107 -15.94 2.16 6.35
N GLY A 108 -14.68 1.86 6.66
CA GLY A 108 -13.82 1.01 5.84
C GLY A 108 -14.16 -0.48 5.91
N LYS A 109 -13.98 -1.18 4.79
CA LYS A 109 -14.28 -2.62 4.64
C LYS A 109 -13.15 -3.55 5.09
N TYR A 110 -11.96 -2.98 5.29
CA TYR A 110 -10.75 -3.70 5.64
C TYR A 110 -9.82 -2.76 6.43
N PRO A 111 -8.96 -3.30 7.31
CA PRO A 111 -8.07 -2.49 8.12
C PRO A 111 -7.04 -1.77 7.24
N LEU A 112 -7.01 -0.45 7.33
CA LEU A 112 -6.08 0.40 6.58
C LEU A 112 -4.73 0.50 7.28
N ASN A 113 -4.74 0.38 8.59
CA ASN A 113 -3.55 0.19 9.40
C ASN A 113 -3.14 -1.29 9.38
N LYS A 114 -2.92 -1.91 8.22
CA LYS A 114 -2.20 -3.20 8.13
C LYS A 114 -1.22 -3.16 6.98
N ASP A 115 -0.16 -3.96 7.08
CA ASP A 115 0.92 -4.11 6.09
C ASP A 115 0.39 -4.28 4.66
N THR A 116 -0.75 -4.97 4.50
CA THR A 116 -1.39 -5.16 3.19
C THR A 116 -1.80 -3.84 2.54
N PHE A 117 -2.54 -2.98 3.25
CA PHE A 117 -2.96 -1.68 2.71
C PHE A 117 -1.81 -0.67 2.73
N GLN A 118 -0.97 -0.68 3.77
CA GLN A 118 0.20 0.21 3.81
C GLN A 118 1.14 -0.06 2.64
N GLY A 119 1.42 -1.35 2.37
CA GLY A 119 2.12 -1.78 1.17
C GLY A 119 1.46 -1.26 -0.10
N TYR A 120 0.13 -1.36 -0.19
CA TYR A 120 -0.66 -0.83 -1.32
C TYR A 120 -0.52 0.68 -1.50
N ALA A 121 -0.49 1.45 -0.42
CA ALA A 121 -0.38 2.89 -0.44
C ALA A 121 1.06 3.40 -0.66
N LEU A 122 2.10 2.58 -0.48
CA LEU A 122 3.49 3.01 -0.65
C LEU A 122 3.80 3.81 -1.94
N PRO A 123 3.27 3.44 -3.13
CA PRO A 123 3.53 4.18 -4.36
C PRO A 123 3.09 5.66 -4.34
N ILE A 124 2.14 6.02 -3.46
CA ILE A 124 1.64 7.41 -3.34
C ILE A 124 2.30 8.17 -2.19
N LEU A 125 3.27 7.58 -1.48
CA LEU A 125 3.98 8.24 -0.38
C LEU A 125 5.31 8.80 -0.89
N LYS A 126 5.77 9.91 -0.34
CA LYS A 126 7.14 10.40 -0.57
C LYS A 126 8.16 9.49 0.11
N ASP A 127 9.42 9.56 -0.32
CA ASP A 127 10.49 8.73 0.26
C ASP A 127 10.77 9.10 1.71
N VAL A 128 10.55 10.36 2.08
CA VAL A 128 10.43 10.82 3.47
C VAL A 128 9.03 11.34 3.65
N TYR A 129 8.30 10.77 4.60
CA TYR A 129 6.92 11.17 4.89
C TYR A 129 6.62 11.05 6.39
N TYR A 130 5.52 11.65 6.81
CA TYR A 130 5.02 11.61 8.16
C TYR A 130 3.79 10.70 8.20
N HIS A 131 3.82 9.70 9.06
CA HIS A 131 2.76 8.74 9.28
C HIS A 131 2.16 8.98 10.65
N TYR A 132 0.86 9.28 10.74
CA TYR A 132 0.20 9.27 12.05
C TYR A 132 -0.51 7.94 12.25
N ALA A 133 -0.18 7.26 13.34
CA ALA A 133 -0.80 6.00 13.75
C ALA A 133 -0.93 5.94 15.28
N ASN A 134 -1.72 5.01 15.80
CA ASN A 134 -1.76 4.71 17.23
C ASN A 134 -0.33 4.39 17.77
N GLU A 135 -0.02 4.74 19.01
CA GLU A 135 1.30 4.48 19.62
C GLU A 135 1.71 3.01 19.64
N HIS A 136 0.72 2.09 19.68
CA HIS A 136 0.96 0.66 19.66
C HIS A 136 1.05 0.08 18.24
N TYR A 137 0.94 0.93 17.23
CA TYR A 137 0.87 0.50 15.85
C TYR A 137 2.26 0.22 15.26
N LYS A 138 2.40 -0.93 14.59
CA LYS A 138 3.63 -1.28 13.87
C LYS A 138 3.54 -0.78 12.44
N ILE A 139 4.42 0.15 12.06
CA ILE A 139 4.54 0.63 10.68
C ILE A 139 5.01 -0.52 9.78
N GLY A 140 4.13 -0.98 8.89
CA GLY A 140 4.30 -2.16 8.05
C GLY A 140 4.90 -1.86 6.68
N VAL A 141 5.91 -0.99 6.60
CA VAL A 141 6.51 -0.52 5.33
C VAL A 141 8.04 -0.69 5.37
N PRO A 142 8.74 -0.72 4.22
CA PRO A 142 10.20 -0.77 4.21
C PRO A 142 10.76 0.59 4.59
N TYR A 143 11.33 0.69 5.80
CA TYR A 143 11.92 1.93 6.28
C TYR A 143 13.38 1.75 6.72
N HIS A 144 14.18 2.77 6.43
CA HIS A 144 15.55 2.92 6.89
C HIS A 144 15.57 3.50 8.31
N SER A 145 14.73 4.52 8.54
CA SER A 145 14.60 5.20 9.83
C SER A 145 13.14 5.45 10.18
N LEU A 146 12.85 5.39 11.48
CA LEU A 146 11.56 5.70 12.07
C LEU A 146 11.82 6.61 13.28
N GLU A 147 11.38 7.86 13.21
CA GLU A 147 11.56 8.87 14.27
C GLU A 147 10.19 9.30 14.79
N ILE A 148 10.02 9.38 16.12
CA ILE A 148 8.82 9.94 16.72
C ILE A 148 8.95 11.47 16.76
N ILE A 149 7.93 12.16 16.26
CA ILE A 149 7.88 13.62 16.19
C ILE A 149 6.96 14.15 17.27
N HIS A 150 7.52 14.92 18.21
CA HIS A 150 6.80 15.47 19.35
C HIS A 150 6.23 16.88 19.06
N PRO A 151 5.21 17.33 19.83
CA PRO A 151 4.73 18.71 19.76
C PRO A 151 5.88 19.73 19.91
N GLY A 152 5.91 20.72 19.01
CA GLY A 152 6.98 21.74 18.97
C GLY A 152 8.14 21.40 18.03
N ASN A 153 8.29 20.13 17.62
CA ASN A 153 9.31 19.75 16.64
C ASN A 153 8.92 20.17 15.21
N GLU A 154 9.92 20.42 14.37
CA GLU A 154 9.69 20.63 12.94
C GLU A 154 8.96 19.44 12.32
N GLY A 155 7.94 19.74 11.52
CA GLY A 155 7.10 18.70 10.90
C GLY A 155 5.95 18.20 11.78
N TYR A 156 5.87 18.58 13.06
CA TYR A 156 4.75 18.17 13.91
C TYR A 156 3.40 18.71 13.40
N ALA A 157 2.41 17.83 13.28
CA ALA A 157 1.03 18.17 13.04
C ALA A 157 0.13 17.15 13.73
N GLN A 158 -0.78 17.61 14.60
CA GLN A 158 -1.86 16.79 15.12
C GLN A 158 -2.92 16.74 14.00
N VAL A 159 -3.12 15.57 13.44
CA VAL A 159 -4.05 15.37 12.31
C VAL A 159 -5.42 14.88 12.81
N TYR A 160 -5.59 14.76 14.12
CA TYR A 160 -6.73 14.12 14.78
C TYR A 160 -7.36 14.93 15.89
N SER A 161 -8.67 14.73 16.08
CA SER A 161 -9.37 15.22 17.26
C SER A 161 -8.76 14.63 18.54
N ASP A 162 -8.88 15.37 19.64
CA ASP A 162 -8.33 15.02 20.96
C ASP A 162 -8.79 13.64 21.48
N SER A 163 -9.81 13.05 20.87
CA SER A 163 -10.35 11.72 21.19
C SER A 163 -9.54 10.54 20.66
N TYR A 164 -8.55 10.74 19.76
CA TYR A 164 -7.71 9.67 19.24
C TYR A 164 -6.22 9.95 19.53
N PRO A 165 -5.69 9.47 20.67
CA PRO A 165 -4.29 9.62 20.99
C PRO A 165 -3.47 8.81 19.98
N GLY A 166 -2.55 9.47 19.28
CA GLY A 166 -1.63 8.77 18.41
C GLY A 166 -0.33 9.53 18.23
N THR A 167 0.56 8.86 17.53
CA THR A 167 1.96 9.22 17.41
C THR A 167 2.25 9.56 15.96
N LEU A 168 2.94 10.68 15.78
CA LEU A 168 3.45 11.07 14.47
C LEU A 168 4.84 10.49 14.29
N TYR A 169 5.00 9.66 13.27
CA TYR A 169 6.26 9.05 12.89
C TYR A 169 6.79 9.71 11.62
N LYS A 170 8.04 10.17 11.62
CA LYS A 170 8.76 10.48 10.38
C LYS A 170 9.40 9.19 9.87
N VAL A 171 8.96 8.76 8.70
CA VAL A 171 9.37 7.52 8.05
C VAL A 171 10.25 7.88 6.85
N THR A 172 11.47 7.31 6.82
CA THR A 172 12.33 7.36 5.63
C THR A 172 12.34 5.98 4.99
N LEU A 173 11.81 5.86 3.78
CA LEU A 173 11.73 4.59 3.06
C LEU A 173 13.11 4.03 2.73
N GLU A 174 13.26 2.72 2.84
CA GLU A 174 14.49 2.02 2.46
C GLU A 174 14.40 1.55 1.00
N ARG A 175 15.23 2.12 0.12
CA ARG A 175 15.33 1.70 -1.30
C ARG A 175 16.56 0.81 -1.50
N ARG A 176 16.41 -0.51 -1.39
CA ARG A 176 17.52 -1.44 -1.65
C ARG A 176 17.54 -1.93 -3.08
N GLN A 177 18.74 -2.16 -3.60
CA GLN A 177 18.91 -2.92 -4.83
C GLN A 177 18.39 -4.35 -4.63
N PRO A 178 17.62 -4.89 -5.59
CA PRO A 178 17.18 -6.27 -5.51
C PRO A 178 18.36 -7.23 -5.44
N ARG A 179 18.22 -8.31 -4.67
CA ARG A 179 19.13 -9.46 -4.78
C ARG A 179 18.61 -10.37 -5.89
N VAL A 180 19.53 -10.91 -6.69
CA VAL A 180 19.20 -11.75 -7.85
C VAL A 180 19.91 -13.08 -7.71
N PHE A 181 19.16 -14.15 -7.90
CA PHE A 181 19.64 -15.53 -7.91
C PHE A 181 19.23 -16.16 -9.24
N PHE A 182 20.08 -17.03 -9.77
CA PHE A 182 19.82 -17.75 -11.00
C PHE A 182 19.88 -19.24 -10.72
N THR A 183 18.83 -19.96 -11.08
CA THR A 183 18.73 -21.40 -10.82
C THR A 183 17.88 -22.06 -11.89
N ASN A 184 18.40 -23.12 -12.51
CA ASN A 184 17.73 -23.86 -13.59
C ASN A 184 17.06 -22.98 -14.68
N GLY A 185 17.77 -21.94 -15.15
CA GLY A 185 17.25 -21.00 -16.16
C GLY A 185 16.22 -19.98 -15.65
N LEU A 186 15.81 -20.07 -14.38
CA LEU A 186 14.89 -19.15 -13.71
C LEU A 186 15.65 -18.06 -12.96
N ARG A 187 15.22 -16.80 -13.10
CA ARG A 187 15.70 -15.66 -12.32
C ARG A 187 14.82 -15.45 -11.09
N MET A 188 15.37 -15.56 -9.89
CA MET A 188 14.67 -15.17 -8.66
C MET A 188 15.17 -13.81 -8.19
N ARG A 189 14.27 -12.86 -7.96
CA ARG A 189 14.57 -11.53 -7.41
C ARG A 189 13.97 -11.36 -6.03
N LEU A 190 14.74 -10.81 -5.11
CA LEU A 190 14.26 -10.39 -3.79
C LEU A 190 14.29 -8.88 -3.69
N CYS A 191 13.12 -8.30 -3.47
CA CYS A 191 12.88 -6.88 -3.48
C CYS A 191 12.43 -6.41 -2.10
N ASN A 192 13.11 -5.42 -1.52
CA ASN A 192 12.65 -4.73 -0.31
C ASN A 192 11.84 -3.50 -0.68
N LYS A 193 10.65 -3.71 -1.26
CA LYS A 193 9.72 -2.68 -1.71
C LYS A 193 8.31 -3.27 -1.87
N SER A 194 7.35 -2.40 -2.16
CA SER A 194 5.99 -2.83 -2.46
C SER A 194 5.88 -3.58 -3.79
N ILE A 195 5.14 -4.69 -3.81
CA ILE A 195 4.77 -5.38 -5.07
C ILE A 195 4.00 -4.47 -6.03
N TRP A 196 3.27 -3.50 -5.49
CA TRP A 196 2.42 -2.60 -6.25
C TRP A 196 3.19 -1.56 -7.05
N GLU A 197 4.48 -1.39 -6.78
CA GLU A 197 5.38 -0.55 -7.58
C GLU A 197 5.69 -1.19 -8.95
N ASP A 198 5.68 -2.52 -9.02
CA ASP A 198 6.03 -3.29 -10.22
C ASP A 198 4.81 -3.99 -10.84
N ALA A 199 3.61 -3.75 -10.32
CA ALA A 199 2.40 -4.50 -10.72
C ALA A 199 2.09 -4.42 -12.23
N GLY A 200 2.49 -3.33 -12.92
CA GLY A 200 2.32 -3.19 -14.37
C GLY A 200 3.31 -4.01 -15.21
N ASP A 201 4.39 -4.50 -14.62
CA ASP A 201 5.46 -5.26 -15.29
C ASP A 201 5.35 -6.77 -15.06
N LEU A 202 4.40 -7.21 -14.24
CA LEU A 202 4.20 -8.60 -13.86
C LEU A 202 3.04 -9.21 -14.65
N ASP A 203 3.24 -10.42 -15.16
CA ASP A 203 2.18 -11.16 -15.85
C ASP A 203 1.13 -11.66 -14.84
N SER A 204 1.57 -11.99 -13.62
CA SER A 204 0.68 -12.44 -12.54
C SER A 204 1.22 -12.03 -11.16
N ILE A 205 0.29 -11.77 -10.23
CA ILE A 205 0.58 -11.39 -8.85
C ILE A 205 -0.07 -12.41 -7.90
N TYR A 206 0.73 -12.99 -7.01
CA TYR A 206 0.24 -13.87 -5.96
C TYR A 206 0.37 -13.18 -4.60
N CYS A 207 -0.75 -12.98 -3.92
CA CYS A 207 -0.75 -12.26 -2.66
C CYS A 207 -1.75 -12.84 -1.67
N ARG A 208 -1.43 -12.72 -0.38
CA ARG A 208 -2.35 -13.00 0.71
C ARG A 208 -3.00 -11.70 1.16
N MET A 209 -4.31 -11.63 1.06
CA MET A 209 -5.08 -10.48 1.54
C MET A 209 -6.48 -10.87 1.99
N ASN A 210 -7.16 -9.97 2.71
CA ASN A 210 -8.56 -10.17 3.06
C ASN A 210 -9.44 -10.20 1.79
N SER A 211 -10.46 -11.05 1.77
CA SER A 211 -11.37 -11.23 0.62
C SER A 211 -12.03 -9.93 0.15
N GLU A 212 -12.37 -9.01 1.04
CA GLU A 212 -12.94 -7.70 0.68
C GLU A 212 -11.93 -6.81 -0.02
N MET A 213 -10.69 -6.72 0.49
CA MET A 213 -9.62 -5.99 -0.19
C MET A 213 -9.30 -6.62 -1.54
N LEU A 214 -9.24 -7.95 -1.62
CA LEU A 214 -9.00 -8.69 -2.86
C LEU A 214 -10.01 -8.36 -3.94
N LYS A 215 -11.30 -8.31 -3.60
CA LYS A 215 -12.35 -7.95 -4.56
C LYS A 215 -12.10 -6.57 -5.17
N VAL A 216 -11.72 -5.58 -4.35
CA VAL A 216 -11.47 -4.22 -4.83
C VAL A 216 -10.18 -4.17 -5.66
N VAL A 217 -9.10 -4.76 -5.17
CA VAL A 217 -7.80 -4.80 -5.88
C VAL A 217 -7.92 -5.54 -7.21
N LYS A 218 -8.65 -6.66 -7.28
CA LYS A 218 -8.94 -7.39 -8.54
C LYS A 218 -9.59 -6.53 -9.61
N SER A 219 -10.37 -5.52 -9.21
CA SER A 219 -10.98 -4.60 -10.18
C SER A 219 -9.97 -3.68 -10.87
N HIS A 220 -8.77 -3.54 -10.30
CA HIS A 220 -7.65 -2.76 -10.87
C HIS A 220 -6.54 -3.67 -11.44
N PHE A 221 -6.35 -4.85 -10.86
CA PHE A 221 -5.34 -5.83 -11.25
C PHE A 221 -6.01 -7.21 -11.47
N PRO A 222 -6.56 -7.48 -12.67
CA PRO A 222 -7.28 -8.73 -12.93
C PRO A 222 -6.42 -10.00 -12.83
N ASN A 223 -5.11 -9.86 -13.01
CA ASN A 223 -4.10 -10.92 -12.93
C ASN A 223 -3.63 -11.23 -11.51
N ILE A 224 -4.39 -10.81 -10.49
CA ILE A 224 -4.08 -11.10 -9.10
C ILE A 224 -4.77 -12.38 -8.63
N HIS A 225 -4.01 -13.23 -7.96
CA HIS A 225 -4.44 -14.50 -7.44
C HIS A 225 -4.36 -14.46 -5.92
N ASP A 226 -5.44 -14.91 -5.27
CA ASP A 226 -5.40 -15.13 -3.84
C ASP A 226 -4.51 -16.33 -3.56
N PHE A 227 -3.66 -16.18 -2.57
CA PHE A 227 -2.84 -17.25 -2.08
C PHE A 227 -3.44 -17.74 -0.76
N PRO A 228 -4.12 -18.90 -0.75
CA PRO A 228 -4.75 -19.39 0.47
C PRO A 228 -3.65 -19.57 1.53
N GLY A 229 -3.87 -18.97 2.70
CA GLY A 229 -2.92 -19.07 3.80
C GLY A 229 -2.70 -20.54 4.17
N ALA A 230 -1.55 -21.10 3.79
CA ALA A 230 -1.18 -22.43 4.23
C ALA A 230 -1.13 -22.43 5.77
N ALA A 231 -1.74 -23.43 6.38
CA ALA A 231 -1.60 -23.69 7.79
C ALA A 231 -0.14 -24.08 8.09
N ASN A 232 0.76 -23.11 8.31
CA ASN A 232 2.12 -23.18 8.89
C ASN A 232 2.99 -24.46 8.60
N ARG A 233 2.78 -25.16 7.49
CA ARG A 233 3.51 -26.40 7.16
C ARG A 233 4.29 -26.19 5.86
N ASN A 234 5.59 -26.48 5.91
CA ASN A 234 6.50 -26.35 4.78
C ASN A 234 6.06 -27.12 3.53
N GLU A 235 5.36 -28.25 3.71
CA GLU A 235 4.85 -29.08 2.61
C GLU A 235 3.84 -28.32 1.74
N HIS A 236 2.92 -27.59 2.37
CA HIS A 236 1.93 -26.78 1.64
C HIS A 236 2.54 -25.63 0.86
N ILE A 237 3.74 -25.17 1.25
CA ILE A 237 4.42 -24.10 0.53
C ILE A 237 4.94 -24.61 -0.83
N ILE A 238 5.52 -25.81 -0.85
CA ILE A 238 6.01 -26.43 -2.10
C ILE A 238 4.85 -26.70 -3.05
N GLU A 239 3.76 -27.28 -2.55
CA GLU A 239 2.54 -27.54 -3.34
C GLU A 239 1.99 -26.26 -3.99
N GLN A 240 2.06 -25.14 -3.27
CA GLN A 240 1.62 -23.86 -3.81
C GLN A 240 2.55 -23.30 -4.88
N PHE A 241 3.85 -23.58 -4.81
CA PHE A 241 4.76 -23.25 -5.89
C PHE A 241 4.57 -24.11 -7.11
N ASP A 242 4.37 -25.41 -6.94
CA ASP A 242 4.05 -26.30 -8.05
C ASP A 242 2.83 -25.76 -8.81
N ARG A 243 1.82 -25.24 -8.09
CA ARG A 243 0.69 -24.55 -8.69
C ARG A 243 1.08 -23.27 -9.45
N ILE A 244 1.95 -22.42 -8.91
CA ILE A 244 2.43 -21.22 -9.63
C ILE A 244 3.18 -21.60 -10.91
N ILE A 245 4.03 -22.62 -10.86
CA ILE A 245 4.75 -23.14 -12.03
C ILE A 245 3.76 -23.71 -13.06
N GLU A 246 2.73 -24.43 -12.61
CA GLU A 246 1.70 -24.99 -13.49
C GLU A 246 0.82 -23.90 -14.13
N ASP A 247 0.41 -22.90 -13.35
CA ASP A 247 -0.29 -21.71 -13.85
C ASP A 247 0.59 -21.01 -14.91
N ALA A 248 1.89 -20.85 -14.65
CA ALA A 248 2.81 -20.23 -15.59
C ALA A 248 2.93 -21.02 -16.90
N LYS A 249 2.96 -22.36 -16.85
CA LYS A 249 2.95 -23.22 -18.05
C LYS A 249 1.63 -23.10 -18.81
N THR A 250 0.51 -23.16 -18.10
CA THR A 250 -0.84 -23.18 -18.69
C THR A 250 -1.19 -21.82 -19.32
N LEU A 251 -0.83 -20.73 -18.64
CA LEU A 251 -1.20 -19.36 -19.02
C LEU A 251 -0.05 -18.59 -19.68
N ASN A 252 1.09 -19.26 -19.89
CA ASN A 252 2.30 -18.72 -20.50
C ASN A 252 2.84 -17.46 -19.78
N TYR A 253 2.84 -17.48 -18.45
CA TYR A 253 3.43 -16.41 -17.64
C TYR A 253 4.97 -16.50 -17.67
N LYS A 254 5.62 -15.36 -17.90
CA LYS A 254 7.07 -15.21 -17.91
C LYS A 254 7.58 -14.56 -16.62
N ARG A 255 6.82 -13.64 -16.04
CA ARG A 255 7.22 -12.84 -14.87
C ARG A 255 6.12 -12.86 -13.82
N VAL A 256 6.41 -13.46 -12.68
CA VAL A 256 5.46 -13.57 -11.56
C VAL A 256 6.00 -12.81 -10.35
N GLY A 257 5.13 -12.03 -9.70
CA GLY A 257 5.44 -11.38 -8.43
C GLY A 257 4.65 -11.98 -7.28
N MET A 258 5.25 -12.03 -6.10
CA MET A 258 4.54 -12.49 -4.90
C MET A 258 5.03 -11.81 -3.63
N ILE A 259 4.11 -11.62 -2.67
CA ILE A 259 4.46 -11.22 -1.30
C ILE A 259 4.92 -12.45 -0.50
N PRO A 260 5.59 -12.30 0.65
CA PRO A 260 6.22 -13.41 1.34
C PRO A 260 5.16 -14.35 1.92
N PHE A 261 5.41 -15.64 1.81
CA PHE A 261 4.52 -16.69 2.30
C PHE A 261 5.36 -17.63 3.18
N GLY A 262 5.00 -17.76 4.46
CA GLY A 262 5.24 -18.92 5.33
C GLY A 262 6.65 -19.49 5.55
N PHE A 263 7.70 -19.14 4.81
CA PHE A 263 8.99 -19.84 4.85
C PHE A 263 9.79 -19.57 6.13
N HIS A 264 9.31 -18.71 7.03
CA HIS A 264 9.95 -18.38 8.30
C HIS A 264 11.49 -18.32 8.17
N GLN A 265 12.00 -17.56 7.19
CA GLN A 265 13.44 -17.39 6.95
C GLN A 265 14.18 -18.64 6.42
N ASN A 266 13.54 -19.51 5.63
CA ASN A 266 14.20 -20.64 4.98
C ASN A 266 14.18 -20.54 3.46
N TYR A 267 14.75 -19.46 2.94
CA TYR A 267 14.88 -19.27 1.50
C TYR A 267 15.92 -20.20 0.87
N LYS A 268 16.84 -20.74 1.67
CA LYS A 268 17.81 -21.75 1.19
C LYS A 268 17.09 -22.99 0.65
N LYS A 269 16.13 -23.54 1.41
CA LYS A 269 15.27 -24.65 0.92
C LYS A 269 14.47 -24.27 -0.32
N PHE A 270 14.00 -23.03 -0.39
CA PHE A 270 13.27 -22.56 -1.56
C PHE A 270 14.16 -22.53 -2.81
N LEU A 271 15.39 -22.00 -2.69
CA LEU A 271 16.38 -22.01 -3.77
C LEU A 271 16.76 -23.44 -4.20
N GLU A 272 16.92 -24.36 -3.24
CA GLU A 272 17.16 -25.78 -3.50
C GLU A 272 15.99 -26.42 -4.25
N TYR A 273 14.74 -26.10 -3.87
CA TYR A 273 13.55 -26.54 -4.60
C TYR A 273 13.58 -26.00 -6.03
N LEU A 274 13.74 -24.68 -6.23
CA LEU A 274 13.79 -24.05 -7.55
C LEU A 274 14.88 -24.64 -8.46
N SER A 275 16.00 -25.10 -7.90
CA SER A 275 17.08 -25.78 -8.66
C SER A 275 16.66 -27.12 -9.27
N LYS A 276 15.57 -27.71 -8.81
CA LYS A 276 15.08 -29.04 -9.23
C LYS A 276 13.85 -28.95 -10.12
N VAL A 277 13.15 -27.80 -10.17
CA VAL A 277 11.90 -27.66 -10.94
C VAL A 277 12.19 -27.24 -12.36
N ASN A 278 11.46 -27.78 -13.34
CA ASN A 278 11.44 -27.21 -14.68
C ASN A 278 10.49 -26.00 -14.71
N PRO A 279 11.00 -24.76 -14.87
CA PRO A 279 10.18 -23.55 -14.82
C PRO A 279 9.26 -23.40 -16.04
N GLY A 280 9.48 -24.17 -17.11
CA GLY A 280 8.71 -24.01 -18.35
C GLY A 280 8.93 -22.62 -18.97
N PRO A 281 7.86 -21.86 -19.28
CA PRO A 281 7.98 -20.52 -19.84
C PRO A 281 8.34 -19.44 -18.80
N LEU A 282 8.35 -19.78 -17.51
CA LEU A 282 8.62 -18.83 -16.45
C LEU A 282 10.10 -18.40 -16.45
N GLU A 283 10.34 -17.12 -16.66
CA GLU A 283 11.68 -16.52 -16.74
C GLU A 283 12.08 -15.86 -15.40
N GLU A 284 11.10 -15.31 -14.66
CA GLU A 284 11.35 -14.61 -13.40
C GLU A 284 10.28 -14.85 -12.33
N ILE A 285 10.75 -15.05 -11.10
CA ILE A 285 9.97 -14.91 -9.86
C ILE A 285 10.53 -13.74 -9.05
N THR A 286 9.70 -12.76 -8.70
CA THR A 286 10.07 -11.68 -7.78
C THR A 286 9.33 -11.80 -6.45
N LEU A 287 10.08 -11.92 -5.36
CA LEU A 287 9.56 -11.94 -3.99
C LEU A 287 9.69 -10.54 -3.39
N TYR A 288 8.56 -9.95 -3.01
CA TYR A 288 8.48 -8.60 -2.46
C TYR A 288 8.32 -8.66 -0.95
N HIS A 289 9.16 -7.93 -0.25
CA HIS A 289 9.17 -7.85 1.20
C HIS A 289 9.11 -6.41 1.65
N LEU A 290 8.33 -6.15 2.69
CA LEU A 290 8.32 -4.85 3.36
C LEU A 290 9.30 -4.84 4.54
N ASN A 291 9.56 -6.00 5.16
CA ASN A 291 10.51 -6.13 6.25
C ASN A 291 11.79 -6.82 5.79
N ARG A 292 12.93 -6.12 5.92
CA ARG A 292 14.24 -6.65 5.53
C ARG A 292 14.68 -7.88 6.31
N ASN A 293 14.12 -8.10 7.49
CA ASN A 293 14.50 -9.22 8.35
C ASN A 293 13.85 -10.54 7.91
N ASP A 294 12.86 -10.49 7.02
CA ASP A 294 12.15 -11.68 6.54
C ASP A 294 13.06 -12.65 5.78
N PHE A 295 14.13 -12.15 5.17
CA PHE A 295 15.05 -12.88 4.28
C PHE A 295 16.51 -12.78 4.75
N ARG A 296 16.74 -12.52 6.05
CA ARG A 296 18.09 -12.28 6.59
C ARG A 296 19.03 -13.48 6.39
N ASP A 297 18.49 -14.70 6.29
CA ASP A 297 19.21 -15.95 6.02
C ASP A 297 19.93 -15.99 4.66
N LEU A 298 19.54 -15.11 3.73
CA LEU A 298 20.20 -14.94 2.44
C LEU A 298 21.24 -13.82 2.40
N TYR A 299 21.37 -13.05 3.49
CA TYR A 299 22.29 -11.93 3.60
C TYR A 299 23.52 -12.25 4.46
N ASN A 300 23.48 -13.34 5.23
CA ASN A 300 24.58 -13.87 6.04
C ASN A 300 25.12 -15.16 5.41
#